data_AF-A0A839URW5-F1
#
_entry.id   AF-A0A839URW5-F1
#
_cell.length_a   1.000
_cell.length_b   1.000
_cell.length_c   1.000
_cell.angle_alpha   90.00
_cell.angle_beta   90.00
_cell.angle_gamma   90.00
#
_symmetry.space_group_name_H-M   'P 1'
#
loop_
_entity.id
_entity.type
_entity.pdbx_description
1 polymer ?
#
loop_
_entity_poly.entity_id
_entity_poly.type
_entity_poly.pdbx_seq_one_letter_code
_entity_poly.pdbx_strand_id
1 'polypeptide(L)'
;MNRAELALVAIYFTSAVFGVVSAQIFSYEHSLLLAFPALAISGFAAFGHFITLDDDMPGEWSNPEGSKEIWHESLRWLAIKVVAFIVPFVLVKI
;
A
#
# COMPACT_ATOMS: atom_id res chain seq x y z
N MET A 1 11.80 -3.54 -10.94
CA MET A 1 11.36 -3.98 -9.60
C MET A 1 12.19 -5.19 -9.16
N ASN A 2 12.85 -5.11 -8.02
CA ASN A 2 13.66 -6.22 -7.48
C ASN A 2 12.78 -7.22 -6.71
N ARG A 3 13.34 -8.38 -6.33
CA ARG A 3 12.58 -9.45 -5.64
C ARG A 3 12.01 -9.01 -4.30
N ALA A 4 12.67 -8.10 -3.59
CA ALA A 4 12.23 -7.59 -2.30
C ALA A 4 11.02 -6.65 -2.45
N GLU A 5 11.06 -5.75 -3.44
CA GLU A 5 9.93 -4.88 -3.78
C GLU A 5 8.71 -5.71 -4.19
N LEU A 6 8.92 -6.75 -5.01
CA LEU A 6 7.84 -7.64 -5.43
C LEU A 6 7.25 -8.42 -4.24
N ALA A 7 8.10 -8.85 -3.29
CA ALA A 7 7.66 -9.48 -2.05
C ALA A 7 6.86 -8.50 -1.17
N LEU A 8 7.30 -7.25 -1.04
CA LEU A 8 6.61 -6.22 -0.27
C LEU A 8 5.23 -5.89 -0.88
N VAL A 9 5.15 -5.75 -2.20
CA VAL A 9 3.88 -5.55 -2.91
C VAL A 9 2.96 -6.76 -2.72
N ALA A 10 3.49 -7.98 -2.78
CA ALA A 10 2.70 -9.20 -2.58
C ALA A 10 2.19 -9.33 -1.13
N ILE A 11 3.04 -9.04 -0.14
CA ILE A 11 2.65 -9.01 1.29
C ILE A 11 1.55 -7.98 1.48
N TYR A 12 1.76 -6.77 0.97
CA TYR A 12 0.79 -5.69 1.01
C TYR A 12 -0.58 -6.10 0.43
N PHE A 13 -0.61 -6.66 -0.78
CA PHE A 13 -1.85 -7.10 -1.42
C PHE A 13 -2.53 -8.22 -0.65
N THR A 14 -1.75 -9.20 -0.19
CA THR A 14 -2.26 -10.34 0.57
C THR A 14 -2.87 -9.88 1.90
N SER A 15 -2.21 -8.94 2.59
CA SER A 15 -2.71 -8.32 3.81
C SER A 15 -4.02 -7.57 3.58
N ALA A 16 -4.12 -6.74 2.54
CA ALA A 16 -5.34 -6.01 2.23
C ALA A 16 -6.52 -6.96 1.90
N VAL A 17 -6.28 -7.99 1.08
CA VAL A 17 -7.29 -9.00 0.74
C VAL A 17 -7.72 -9.78 1.98
N PHE A 18 -6.77 -10.19 2.83
CA PHE A 18 -7.08 -10.90 4.07
C PHE A 18 -7.93 -10.06 5.02
N GLY A 19 -7.65 -8.75 5.13
CA GLY A 19 -8.46 -7.81 5.89
C GLY A 19 -9.92 -7.77 5.39
N VAL A 20 -10.12 -7.65 4.08
CA VAL A 20 -11.48 -7.66 3.49
C VAL A 20 -12.19 -9.00 3.73
N VAL A 21 -11.52 -10.12 3.46
CA VAL A 21 -12.11 -11.46 3.59
C VAL A 21 -12.46 -11.78 5.04
N SER A 22 -11.56 -11.50 5.99
CA SER A 22 -11.81 -11.75 7.42
C SER A 22 -13.03 -10.97 7.93
N ALA A 23 -13.31 -9.81 7.35
CA ALA A 23 -14.46 -9.00 7.73
C ALA A 23 -15.79 -9.41 7.10
N GLN A 24 -15.77 -10.26 6.07
CA GLN A 24 -16.98 -10.90 5.54
C GLN A 24 -17.32 -12.20 6.28
N ILE A 25 -16.33 -12.85 6.92
CA ILE A 25 -16.47 -14.19 7.51
C ILE A 25 -16.67 -14.14 9.03
N PHE A 26 -15.96 -13.25 9.72
CA PHE A 26 -15.95 -13.20 11.19
C PHE A 26 -16.83 -12.07 11.75
N SER A 27 -17.11 -12.13 13.05
CA SER A 27 -17.75 -11.00 13.73
C SER A 27 -16.81 -9.79 13.77
N TYR A 28 -17.39 -8.59 13.82
CA TYR A 28 -16.67 -7.32 13.79
C TYR A 28 -15.42 -7.28 14.70
N GLU A 29 -15.53 -7.77 15.94
CA GLU A 29 -14.41 -7.82 16.90
C GLU A 29 -13.24 -8.70 16.44
N HIS A 30 -13.53 -9.88 15.87
CA HIS A 30 -12.50 -10.79 15.36
C HIS A 30 -11.91 -10.29 14.04
N SER A 31 -12.74 -9.67 13.21
CA SER A 31 -12.30 -9.04 11.96
C SER A 31 -11.38 -7.87 12.24
N LEU A 32 -11.62 -7.07 13.28
CA LEU A 32 -10.70 -6.03 13.71
C LEU A 32 -9.34 -6.60 14.12
N LEU A 33 -9.31 -7.67 14.92
CA LEU A 33 -8.06 -8.30 15.34
C LEU A 33 -7.21 -8.81 14.17
N LEU A 34 -7.85 -9.32 13.11
CA LEU A 34 -7.19 -9.90 11.95
C LEU A 34 -6.87 -8.88 10.86
N ALA A 35 -7.78 -7.94 10.60
CA ALA A 35 -7.64 -6.93 9.57
C ALA A 35 -6.77 -5.76 10.02
N PHE A 36 -6.80 -5.36 11.30
CA PHE A 36 -6.11 -4.16 11.76
C PHE A 36 -4.59 -4.22 11.60
N PRO A 37 -3.87 -5.33 11.93
CA PRO A 37 -2.43 -5.41 11.67
C PRO A 37 -2.10 -5.31 10.17
N ALA A 38 -2.90 -5.96 9.33
CA ALA A 38 -2.77 -5.91 7.88
C ALA A 38 -2.99 -4.49 7.33
N LEU A 39 -4.03 -3.79 7.80
CA LEU A 39 -4.32 -2.41 7.45
C LEU A 39 -3.24 -1.45 7.96
N ALA A 40 -2.73 -1.66 9.17
CA ALA A 40 -1.65 -0.87 9.73
C ALA A 40 -0.38 -0.98 8.87
N ILE A 41 0.04 -2.19 8.52
CA ILE A 41 1.21 -2.41 7.63
C ILE A 41 0.96 -1.78 6.25
N SER A 42 -0.24 -1.95 5.69
CA SER A 42 -0.65 -1.33 4.44
C SER A 42 -0.55 0.20 4.50
N GLY A 43 -1.04 0.81 5.58
CA GLY A 43 -0.99 2.25 5.81
C GLY A 43 0.44 2.74 5.96
N PHE A 44 1.28 2.05 6.73
CA PHE A 44 2.71 2.39 6.86
C PHE A 44 3.46 2.27 5.54
N ALA A 45 3.16 1.27 4.71
CA ALA A 45 3.78 1.13 3.39
C ALA A 45 3.37 2.26 2.43
N ALA A 46 2.08 2.63 2.42
CA ALA A 46 1.58 3.74 1.62
C ALA A 46 2.15 5.09 2.09
N PHE A 47 2.14 5.34 3.40
CA PHE A 47 2.69 6.54 4.01
C PHE A 47 4.20 6.65 3.81
N GLY A 48 4.93 5.55 4.03
CA GLY A 48 6.37 5.46 3.78
C GLY A 48 6.72 5.79 2.34
N HIS A 49 5.99 5.24 1.36
CA HIS A 49 6.21 5.57 -0.05
C HIS A 49 5.82 7.02 -0.37
N PHE A 50 4.76 7.56 0.25
CA PHE A 50 4.37 8.96 0.07
C PHE A 50 5.50 9.91 0.51
N ILE A 51 6.06 9.70 1.71
CA ILE A 51 7.12 10.58 2.24
C ILE A 51 8.46 10.43 1.50
N THR A 52 8.70 9.29 0.83
CA THR A 52 9.93 9.05 0.06
C THR A 52 9.75 9.30 -1.44
N LEU A 53 8.58 9.72 -1.89
CA LEU A 53 8.39 10.11 -3.27
C LEU A 53 9.10 11.46 -3.48
N ASP A 54 9.97 11.56 -4.48
CA ASP A 54 10.67 12.81 -4.76
C ASP A 54 9.67 13.92 -5.15
N ASP A 55 9.73 15.03 -4.41
CA ASP A 55 8.91 16.22 -4.64
C ASP A 55 9.29 16.93 -5.96
N ASP A 56 10.57 16.88 -6.33
CA ASP A 56 11.10 17.51 -7.55
C ASP A 56 11.15 16.54 -8.73
N MET A 57 10.46 16.89 -9.81
CA MET A 57 10.47 16.15 -11.08
C MET A 57 11.69 16.60 -11.93
N PRO A 58 12.52 15.69 -12.46
CA PRO A 58 12.22 14.28 -12.67
C PRO A 58 12.84 13.32 -11.65
N GLY A 59 13.53 13.76 -10.60
CA GLY A 59 13.98 12.87 -9.52
C GLY A 59 15.17 13.40 -8.73
N GLU A 60 15.25 12.93 -7.47
CA GLU A 60 16.37 13.19 -6.56
C GLU A 60 16.81 11.88 -5.85
N TRP A 61 16.23 11.56 -4.69
CA TRP A 61 16.65 10.45 -3.85
C TRP A 61 16.11 9.11 -4.35
N SER A 62 14.83 9.08 -4.73
CA SER A 62 14.15 7.87 -5.21
C SER A 62 14.39 7.59 -6.70
N ASN A 63 14.82 8.61 -7.46
CA ASN A 63 15.12 8.53 -8.88
C ASN A 63 16.37 9.34 -9.27
N PRO A 64 17.58 8.88 -8.87
CA PRO A 64 18.84 9.58 -9.12
C PRO A 64 19.18 9.70 -10.62
N GLU A 65 18.52 8.91 -11.47
CA GLU A 65 18.66 8.95 -12.92
C GLU A 65 17.83 10.08 -13.56
N GLY A 66 16.97 10.77 -12.79
CA GLY A 66 16.09 11.82 -13.29
C GLY A 66 15.14 11.33 -14.40
N SER A 67 14.77 10.04 -14.37
CA SER A 67 13.89 9.44 -15.39
C SER A 67 12.43 9.77 -15.12
N LYS A 68 11.81 10.55 -16.01
CA LYS A 68 10.38 10.88 -15.92
C LYS A 68 9.48 9.65 -15.90
N GLU A 69 9.86 8.57 -16.58
CA GLU A 69 9.08 7.33 -16.62
C GLU A 69 9.08 6.62 -15.26
N ILE A 70 10.24 6.56 -14.61
CA ILE A 70 10.38 5.98 -13.26
C ILE A 70 9.58 6.79 -12.25
N TRP A 71 9.62 8.13 -12.32
CA TRP A 71 8.85 8.99 -11.44
C TRP A 71 7.33 8.75 -11.60
N HIS A 72 6.82 8.71 -12.83
CA HIS A 72 5.40 8.41 -13.09
C HIS A 72 5.00 6.98 -12.69
N GLU A 73 5.89 6.00 -12.85
CA GLU A 73 5.64 4.64 -12.37
C GLU A 73 5.57 4.59 -10.84
N SER A 74 6.49 5.27 -10.14
CA SER A 74 6.48 5.40 -8.68
C SER A 74 5.18 6.04 -8.19
N LEU A 75 4.73 7.12 -8.84
CA LEU A 75 3.46 7.78 -8.53
C LEU A 75 2.26 6.85 -8.73
N ARG A 76 2.23 6.07 -9.81
CA ARG A 76 1.17 5.06 -10.05
C ARG A 76 1.17 3.99 -8.96
N TRP A 77 2.33 3.50 -8.54
CA TRP A 77 2.44 2.54 -7.45
C TRP A 77 1.98 3.11 -6.11
N LEU A 78 2.29 4.37 -5.83
CA LEU A 78 1.80 5.05 -4.65
C LEU A 78 0.27 5.15 -4.67
N ALA A 79 -0.33 5.54 -5.80
CA ALA A 79 -1.77 5.59 -5.95
C ALA A 79 -2.43 4.22 -5.69
N ILE A 80 -1.85 3.12 -6.20
CA ILE A 80 -2.33 1.76 -5.94
C ILE A 80 -2.28 1.43 -4.44
N LYS A 81 -1.19 1.77 -3.75
CA LYS A 81 -1.05 1.56 -2.30
C LYS A 81 -2.04 2.41 -1.49
N VAL A 82 -2.31 3.64 -1.90
CA VAL A 82 -3.33 4.45 -1.23
C VAL A 82 -4.73 3.86 -1.43
N VAL A 83 -5.06 3.45 -2.66
CA VAL A 83 -6.36 2.84 -2.97
C VAL A 83 -6.57 1.55 -2.18
N ALA A 84 -5.60 0.64 -2.19
CA ALA A 84 -5.75 -0.63 -1.49
C ALA A 84 -5.75 -0.48 0.06
N PHE A 85 -5.21 0.62 0.60
CA PHE A 85 -5.38 0.96 2.01
C PHE A 85 -6.79 1.49 2.31
N ILE A 86 -7.36 2.34 1.45
CA ILE A 86 -8.67 2.98 1.67
C ILE A 86 -9.85 2.04 1.40
N VAL A 87 -9.77 1.21 0.36
CA VAL A 87 -10.86 0.33 -0.09
C VAL A 87 -11.45 -0.55 1.02
N PRO A 88 -10.65 -1.19 1.90
CA PRO A 88 -11.19 -1.94 3.03
C PRO A 88 -12.09 -1.12 3.96
N PHE A 89 -11.72 0.13 4.31
CA PHE A 89 -12.56 1.01 5.13
C PHE A 89 -13.90 1.31 4.45
N VAL A 90 -13.90 1.49 3.13
CA VAL A 90 -15.12 1.77 2.35
C VAL A 90 -16.02 0.53 2.23
N LEU A 91 -15.45 -0.62 1.86
CA LEU A 91 -16.22 -1.82 1.55
C LEU A 91 -16.74 -2.53 2.80
N VAL A 92 -15.96 -2.50 3.86
CA VAL A 92 -16.24 -3.27 5.07
C VAL A 92 -16.83 -2.39 6.17
N LYS A 93 -16.69 -1.06 6.08
CA LYS A 93 -17.06 -0.12 7.13
C LYS A 93 -16.35 -0.41 8.46
N ILE A 94 -15.08 -0.80 8.37
CA ILE A 94 -14.15 -0.79 9.51
C ILE A 94 -13.86 0.65 9.88
#